data_AF-A0A662MW33-F1
#
_entry.id   AF-A0A662MW33-F1
#
_cell.length_a   1.000
_cell.length_b   1.000
_cell.length_c   1.000
_cell.angle_alpha   90.00
_cell.angle_beta   90.00
_cell.angle_gamma   90.00
#
_symmetry.space_group_name_H-M   'P 1'
#
loop_
_entity.id
_entity.type
_entity.pdbx_description
1 polymer ?
#
loop_
_entity_poly.entity_id
_entity_poly.type
_entity_poly.pdbx_seq_one_letter_code
_entity_poly.pdbx_strand_id
1 'polypeptide(L)'
;MHDIETISKKNEIIILLALILAASPIIITYLLLILSSFSEEMFTSLSLSSFRPTVVNWINVFKGKTAITGGITVNIWHYTLTTLLVALGITGLVVLISTMAGYALSR
;
A
#
# COMPACT_ATOMS: atom_id res chain seq x y z
N MET A 1 13.19 -38.49 -20.74
CA MET A 1 13.16 -37.28 -19.90
C MET A 1 11.84 -36.60 -20.20
N HIS A 2 10.91 -36.63 -19.24
CA HIS A 2 9.62 -35.95 -19.35
C HIS A 2 9.86 -34.54 -18.81
N ASP A 3 9.74 -33.51 -19.63
CA ASP A 3 9.92 -32.13 -19.19
C ASP A 3 8.84 -31.81 -18.14
N ILE A 4 9.29 -31.54 -16.92
CA ILE A 4 8.45 -31.20 -15.77
C ILE A 4 7.96 -29.74 -15.86
N GLU A 5 8.42 -28.97 -16.85
CA GLU A 5 8.37 -27.50 -16.79
C GLU A 5 7.22 -26.82 -17.53
N THR A 6 6.37 -27.53 -18.28
CA THR A 6 5.22 -26.87 -18.94
C THR A 6 3.93 -27.16 -18.20
N ILE A 7 3.63 -26.34 -17.19
CA ILE A 7 2.28 -26.28 -16.63
C ILE A 7 1.31 -26.04 -17.80
N SER A 8 0.29 -26.88 -17.93
CA SER A 8 -0.72 -26.70 -18.96
C SER A 8 -1.34 -25.30 -18.84
N LYS A 9 -1.48 -24.56 -19.95
CA LYS A 9 -2.06 -23.20 -19.99
C LYS A 9 -3.39 -23.09 -19.22
N LYS A 10 -4.17 -24.17 -19.16
CA LYS A 10 -5.42 -24.23 -18.38
C LYS A 10 -5.16 -24.19 -16.87
N ASN A 11 -4.18 -24.95 -16.40
CA ASN A 11 -3.80 -24.99 -14.98
C ASN A 11 -3.18 -23.66 -14.56
N GLU A 12 -2.40 -23.02 -15.44
CA GLU A 12 -1.86 -21.68 -15.22
C GLU A 12 -2.97 -20.64 -15.00
N ILE A 13 -4.00 -20.63 -15.87
CA ILE A 13 -5.16 -19.74 -15.72
C ILE A 13 -5.90 -20.00 -14.40
N ILE A 14 -6.08 -21.26 -14.01
CA ILE A 14 -6.74 -21.62 -12.75
C ILE A 14 -5.93 -21.10 -11.54
N ILE A 15 -4.61 -21.29 -11.55
CA ILE A 15 -3.73 -20.81 -10.49
C ILE A 15 -3.78 -19.28 -10.42
N LEU A 16 -3.73 -18.60 -11.57
CA LEU A 16 -3.78 -17.15 -11.64
C LEU A 16 -5.13 -16.59 -11.14
N LEU A 17 -6.25 -17.23 -11.50
CA LEU A 17 -7.58 -16.87 -10.98
C LEU A 17 -7.67 -17.09 -9.47
N ALA A 18 -7.13 -18.20 -8.95
CA ALA A 18 -7.10 -18.46 -7.52
C ALA A 18 -6.28 -17.40 -6.77
N LEU A 19 -5.14 -16.98 -7.35
CA LEU A 19 -4.27 -15.97 -6.77
C LEU A 19 -4.91 -14.57 -6.80
N ILE A 20 -5.57 -14.19 -7.90
CA ILE A 20 -6.36 -12.95 -7.97
C ILE A 20 -7.50 -12.97 -6.95
N LEU A 21 -8.22 -14.08 -6.82
CA LEU A 21 -9.33 -14.19 -5.89
C LEU A 21 -8.85 -14.06 -4.44
N ALA A 22 -7.73 -14.71 -4.10
CA ALA A 22 -7.09 -14.60 -2.79
C ALA A 22 -6.59 -13.18 -2.51
N ALA A 23 -6.05 -12.49 -3.51
CA ALA A 23 -5.59 -11.11 -3.39
C ALA A 23 -6.74 -10.07 -3.49
N SER A 24 -7.92 -10.46 -3.94
CA SER A 24 -9.02 -9.55 -4.25
C SER A 24 -9.43 -8.64 -3.09
N PRO A 25 -9.47 -9.07 -1.81
CA PRO A 25 -9.84 -8.16 -0.71
C PRO A 25 -8.83 -7.02 -0.55
N ILE A 26 -7.55 -7.32 -0.75
CA ILE A 26 -6.46 -6.33 -0.66
C ILE A 26 -6.57 -5.36 -1.83
N ILE A 27 -6.72 -5.89 -3.04
CA ILE A 27 -6.81 -5.08 -4.27
C ILE A 27 -8.02 -4.14 -4.19
N ILE A 28 -9.19 -4.65 -3.79
CA ILE A 28 -10.41 -3.85 -3.68
C ILE A 28 -10.25 -2.76 -2.61
N THR A 29 -9.67 -3.08 -1.45
CA THR A 29 -9.46 -2.08 -0.38
C THR A 29 -8.59 -0.93 -0.86
N TYR A 30 -7.46 -1.22 -1.51
CA TYR A 30 -6.60 -0.17 -2.07
C TYR A 30 -7.28 0.59 -3.20
N LEU A 31 -8.05 -0.08 -4.07
CA LEU A 31 -8.80 0.57 -5.14
C LEU A 31 -9.81 1.58 -4.57
N LEU A 32 -10.55 1.21 -3.52
CA LEU A 32 -11.51 2.11 -2.86
C LEU A 32 -10.81 3.30 -2.20
N LEU A 33 -9.64 3.13 -1.60
CA LEU A 33 -8.84 4.23 -1.05
C LEU A 33 -8.34 5.18 -2.15
N ILE A 34 -7.88 4.63 -3.28
CA ILE A 34 -7.45 5.43 -4.42
C ILE A 34 -8.64 6.23 -4.96
N LEU A 35 -9.78 5.59 -5.21
CA LEU A 35 -10.99 6.27 -5.68
C LEU A 35 -11.46 7.33 -4.68
N SER A 36 -11.44 7.03 -3.38
CA SER A 36 -11.75 8.01 -2.33
C SER A 36 -10.81 9.21 -2.35
N SER A 37 -9.52 9.02 -2.65
CA SER A 37 -8.57 10.15 -2.75
C SER A 37 -8.93 11.12 -3.87
N PHE A 38 -9.59 10.62 -4.92
CA PHE A 38 -10.09 11.40 -6.05
C PHE A 38 -11.58 11.71 -5.95
N SER A 39 -12.19 11.59 -4.77
CA SER A 39 -13.62 11.92 -4.59
C SER A 39 -13.89 12.95 -3.50
N GLU A 40 -14.95 13.72 -3.66
CA GLU A 40 -15.39 14.71 -2.65
C GLU A 40 -15.82 14.04 -1.34
N GLU A 41 -16.34 12.81 -1.42
CA GLU A 41 -16.81 12.02 -0.29
C GLU A 41 -16.07 10.68 -0.24
N MET A 42 -16.06 10.04 0.93
CA MET A 42 -15.38 8.76 1.11
C MET A 42 -16.11 7.65 0.33
N PHE A 43 -15.41 7.05 -0.63
CA PHE A 43 -15.96 6.01 -1.49
C PHE A 43 -15.87 4.64 -0.81
N THR A 44 -16.91 4.29 -0.05
CA THR A 44 -16.97 3.06 0.77
C THR A 44 -17.74 1.92 0.12
N SER A 45 -18.48 2.20 -0.96
CA SER A 45 -19.30 1.21 -1.66
C SER A 45 -18.70 0.90 -3.03
N LEU A 46 -18.95 -0.30 -3.55
CA LEU A 46 -18.59 -0.67 -4.93
C LEU A 46 -19.51 -0.02 -5.98
N SER A 47 -20.45 0.84 -5.56
CA SER A 47 -21.40 1.51 -6.46
C SER A 47 -20.81 2.83 -6.98
N LEU A 48 -20.62 2.92 -8.30
CA LEU A 48 -20.13 4.12 -8.98
C LEU A 48 -21.08 5.32 -8.86
N SER A 49 -22.33 5.13 -8.42
CA SER A 49 -23.31 6.21 -8.27
C SER A 49 -22.91 7.28 -7.25
N SER A 50 -22.03 6.94 -6.31
CA SER A 50 -21.54 7.83 -5.25
C SER A 50 -20.22 8.53 -5.60
N PHE A 51 -19.62 8.23 -6.75
CA PHE A 51 -18.32 8.78 -7.13
C PHE A 51 -18.46 10.20 -7.69
N ARG A 52 -17.95 11.18 -6.94
CA ARG A 52 -17.86 12.59 -7.33
C ARG A 52 -16.40 12.98 -7.55
N PRO A 53 -15.88 13.04 -8.80
CA PRO A 53 -14.46 13.22 -9.05
C PRO A 53 -13.94 14.60 -8.60
N THR A 54 -12.79 14.63 -7.91
CA THR A 54 -12.10 15.85 -7.47
C THR A 54 -10.59 15.63 -7.32
N VAL A 55 -9.82 16.72 -7.40
CA VAL A 55 -8.36 16.74 -7.14
C VAL A 55 -8.04 17.61 -5.91
N VAL A 56 -9.07 18.20 -5.29
CA VAL A 56 -8.92 19.13 -4.16
C VAL A 56 -8.21 18.47 -2.98
N ASN A 57 -8.46 17.19 -2.71
CA ASN A 57 -7.78 16.41 -1.66
C ASN A 57 -6.26 16.42 -1.84
N TRP A 58 -5.77 16.18 -3.07
CA TRP A 58 -4.34 16.20 -3.37
C TRP A 58 -3.76 17.61 -3.22
N ILE A 59 -4.46 18.64 -3.74
CA ILE A 59 -4.05 20.04 -3.56
C ILE A 59 -3.93 20.39 -2.07
N ASN A 60 -4.88 19.92 -1.26
CA ASN A 60 -4.92 20.14 0.18
C ASN A 60 -3.76 19.45 0.90
N VAL A 61 -3.40 18.22 0.53
CA VAL A 61 -2.22 17.50 1.03
C VAL A 61 -0.94 18.30 0.76
N PHE A 62 -0.75 18.78 -0.48
CA PHE A 62 0.45 19.56 -0.83
C PHE A 62 0.48 20.95 -0.17
N LYS A 63 -0.68 21.55 0.10
CA LYS A 63 -0.79 22.80 0.87
C LYS A 63 -0.63 22.62 2.38
N GLY A 64 -0.42 21.39 2.87
CA GLY A 64 -0.35 21.08 4.30
C GLY A 64 -1.69 21.26 5.03
N LYS A 65 -2.80 21.35 4.27
CA LYS A 65 -4.16 21.48 4.77
C LYS A 65 -4.82 20.10 4.75
N THR A 66 -4.27 19.12 5.45
CA THR A 66 -4.95 17.82 5.52
C THR A 66 -6.21 17.94 6.36
N ALA A 67 -7.23 17.19 5.92
CA ALA A 67 -8.62 17.29 6.31
C ALA A 67 -8.87 17.61 7.80
N ILE A 68 -9.89 18.44 8.03
CA ILE A 68 -10.42 18.82 9.34
C ILE A 68 -11.13 17.61 9.95
N THR A 69 -10.39 16.60 10.41
CA THR A 69 -10.94 15.60 11.32
C THR A 69 -10.85 16.17 12.73
N GLY A 70 -11.94 16.79 13.19
CA GLY A 70 -12.03 17.33 14.55
C GLY A 70 -11.35 18.67 14.79
N GLY A 71 -11.13 19.49 13.76
CA GLY A 71 -10.62 20.87 13.92
C GLY A 71 -9.09 21.00 14.01
N ILE A 72 -8.34 19.90 14.00
CA ILE A 72 -6.89 19.90 14.17
C ILE A 72 -6.20 19.88 12.80
N THR A 73 -5.53 20.99 12.46
CA THR A 73 -4.66 21.04 11.27
C THR A 73 -3.37 20.29 11.57
N VAL A 74 -3.19 19.15 10.92
CA VAL A 74 -2.00 18.32 11.06
C VAL A 74 -1.06 18.56 9.87
N ASN A 75 0.24 18.76 10.12
CA ASN A 75 1.22 18.83 9.04
C ASN A 75 1.66 17.41 8.64
N ILE A 76 1.02 16.86 7.61
CA ILE A 76 1.34 15.53 7.09
C ILE A 76 2.81 15.38 6.68
N TRP A 77 3.45 16.43 6.17
CA TRP A 77 4.85 16.37 5.73
C TRP A 77 5.81 16.20 6.91
N HIS A 78 5.51 16.79 8.06
CA HIS A 78 6.28 16.57 9.27
C HIS A 78 6.24 15.09 9.66
N TYR A 79 5.05 14.51 9.73
CA TYR A 79 4.89 13.09 10.09
C TYR A 79 5.49 12.13 9.07
N THR A 80 5.34 12.43 7.77
CA THR A 80 5.96 11.62 6.70
C THR A 80 7.48 11.63 6.84
N LEU A 81 8.10 12.79 7.07
CA LEU A 81 9.56 12.88 7.22
C LEU A 81 10.06 12.23 8.51
N THR A 82 9.38 12.44 9.64
CA THR A 82 9.77 11.80 10.91
C THR A 82 9.66 10.28 10.79
N THR A 83 8.59 9.78 10.18
CA THR A 83 8.39 8.34 9.96
C THR A 83 9.45 7.77 9.02
N LEU A 84 9.80 8.49 7.94
CA LEU A 84 10.86 8.09 7.02
C LEU A 84 12.21 7.98 7.73
N LEU A 85 12.59 8.98 8.53
CA LEU A 85 13.85 8.98 9.28
C LEU A 85 13.92 7.80 10.26
N VAL A 86 12.83 7.56 10.99
CA VAL A 86 12.73 6.44 11.92
C VAL A 86 12.82 5.10 11.18
N ALA A 87 12.10 4.94 10.08
CA ALA A 87 12.11 3.71 9.28
C ALA A 87 13.51 3.41 8.72
N LEU A 88 14.21 4.41 8.19
CA LEU A 88 15.59 4.27 7.70
C LEU A 88 16.56 3.92 8.83
N GLY A 89 16.45 4.59 9.98
CA GLY A 89 17.29 4.33 11.15
C GLY A 89 17.11 2.90 11.68
N ILE A 90 15.86 2.46 11.88
CA ILE A 90 15.55 1.10 12.34
C ILE A 90 16.03 0.07 11.32
N THR A 91 15.74 0.27 10.02
CA THR A 91 16.17 -0.66 8.97
C THR A 91 17.68 -0.81 8.94
N GLY A 92 18.42 0.30 8.99
CA GLY A 92 19.89 0.28 9.00
C GLY A 92 20.47 -0.47 10.21
N LEU A 93 19.94 -0.22 11.40
CA LEU A 93 20.35 -0.92 12.62
C LEU A 93 20.03 -2.41 12.56
N VAL A 94 18.82 -2.78 12.13
CA VAL A 94 18.40 -4.17 12.01
C VAL A 94 19.30 -4.91 11.03
N VAL A 95 19.59 -4.34 9.86
CA VAL A 95 20.49 -4.94 8.86
C VAL A 95 21.88 -5.12 9.44
N LEU A 96 22.44 -4.10 10.09
CA LEU A 96 23.78 -4.16 10.68
C LEU A 96 23.88 -5.25 11.74
N ILE A 97 22.97 -5.23 12.72
CA ILE A 97 22.98 -6.20 13.83
C ILE A 97 22.73 -7.61 13.31
N SER A 98 21.76 -7.80 12.41
CA SER A 98 21.44 -9.11 11.84
C SER A 98 22.59 -9.68 11.02
N THR A 99 23.32 -8.82 10.28
CA THR A 99 24.49 -9.26 9.51
C THR A 99 25.64 -9.66 10.44
N MET A 100 25.90 -8.89 11.51
CA MET A 100 26.92 -9.23 12.50
C MET A 100 26.57 -10.52 13.26
N ALA A 101 25.32 -10.66 13.69
CA ALA A 101 24.84 -11.87 14.36
C ALA A 101 24.89 -13.09 13.43
N GLY A 102 24.45 -12.93 12.18
CA GLY A 102 24.53 -13.97 11.16
C GLY A 102 25.98 -14.40 10.89
N TYR A 103 26.91 -13.46 10.81
CA TYR A 103 28.33 -13.75 10.66
C TYR A 103 28.90 -14.51 11.87
N ALA A 104 28.56 -14.08 13.08
CA ALA A 104 29.03 -14.71 14.31
C ALA A 104 28.48 -16.14 14.50
N LEU A 105 27.23 -16.39 14.10
CA LEU A 105 26.60 -17.72 14.15
C LEU A 105 27.06 -18.64 13.02
N SER A 106 27.46 -18.08 11.88
CA SER A 106 27.93 -18.85 10.72
C SER A 106 29.36 -19.39 10.90
N ARG A 107 30.10 -18.91 11.89
CA ARG A 107 31.45 -19.38 12.23
C ARG A 107 31.45 -20.16 13.53
#